data_AF-A0A7V5EZW0-F1
#
_entry.id   AF-A0A7V5EZW0-F1
#
_cell.length_a   1.000
_cell.length_b   1.000
_cell.length_c   1.000
_cell.angle_alpha   90.00
_cell.angle_beta   90.00
_cell.angle_gamma   90.00
#
_symmetry.space_group_name_H-M   'P 1'
#
loop_
_entity.id
_entity.type
_entity.pdbx_description
1 polymer ?
#
loop_
_entity_poly.entity_id
_entity_poly.type
_entity_poly.pdbx_seq_one_letter_code
_entity_poly.pdbx_strand_id
1 'polypeptide(L)'
;MRMIHNPMNELYTSVIQDPANQQWLRFSEPCRVIAASRIEDVVPGLQMIETAVKEERLYAVGFISYEASPAFDSSLRVRPSASFPLLWFGLYPEAEKMDLPPLPERIVHAPENWTPSVSREAYHEAIARIKDHIARGETYQVNYTFRLHAPFSGDPWAFFLELMRVQKTKYAAYIDTGRFAVCSTSPELFFRMDGQNLTLRPMKGTAARGLTLAKDKYQARWLHHSEKNRAENVMIVDMIRNDAGRIALTGSVQVPKLFEIEKYPTVWQMTSTVTARTYSPLCEIMTALFPCASITGAPKSSTM
;
A
#
# COMPACT_ATOMS: atom_id res chain seq x y z
N MET A 1 11.99 16.46 13.36
CA MET A 1 10.84 15.65 13.81
C MET A 1 9.96 16.47 14.75
N ARG A 2 8.65 16.56 14.53
CA ARG A 2 7.73 17.21 15.49
C ARG A 2 6.94 16.14 16.21
N MET A 3 7.19 15.95 17.51
CA MET A 3 6.20 15.34 18.39
C MET A 3 5.13 16.38 18.63
N ILE A 4 3.96 16.16 18.04
CA ILE A 4 2.81 17.03 18.28
C ILE A 4 2.06 16.39 19.45
N HIS A 5 2.25 16.93 20.65
CA HIS A 5 1.30 16.74 21.74
C HIS A 5 0.00 17.40 21.30
N ASN A 6 -1.10 16.63 21.25
CA ASN A 6 -2.41 17.05 20.74
C ASN A 6 -2.77 18.47 21.21
N PRO A 7 -2.53 19.51 20.39
CA PRO A 7 -2.80 20.88 20.77
C PRO A 7 -4.22 21.18 20.28
N MET A 8 -5.17 21.24 21.20
CA MET A 8 -6.52 21.75 20.96
C MET A 8 -7.39 20.90 20.00
N ASN A 9 -8.18 19.98 20.54
CA ASN A 9 -9.47 19.51 19.97
C ASN A 9 -9.52 18.99 18.51
N GLU A 10 -8.39 18.72 17.85
CA GLU A 10 -8.39 18.08 16.54
C GLU A 10 -8.68 16.57 16.71
N LEU A 11 -9.90 16.16 16.35
CA LEU A 11 -10.36 14.78 16.40
C LEU A 11 -9.75 13.98 15.25
N TYR A 12 -8.52 13.51 15.40
CA TYR A 12 -7.94 12.54 14.46
C TYR A 12 -8.65 11.19 14.59
N THR A 13 -9.17 10.69 13.47
CA THR A 13 -9.88 9.41 13.41
C THR A 13 -9.28 8.54 12.32
N SER A 14 -8.93 7.31 12.67
CA SER A 14 -8.55 6.28 11.72
C SER A 14 -9.49 5.09 11.82
N VAL A 15 -9.91 4.57 10.67
CA VAL A 15 -10.71 3.35 10.57
C VAL A 15 -10.02 2.40 9.61
N ILE A 16 -9.69 1.20 10.08
CA ILE A 16 -9.01 0.19 9.26
C ILE A 16 -9.80 -1.11 9.26
N GLN A 17 -9.75 -1.81 8.13
CA GLN A 17 -10.25 -3.17 8.04
C GLN A 17 -9.17 -4.13 8.55
N ASP A 18 -9.50 -4.95 9.54
CA ASP A 18 -8.66 -6.06 9.97
C ASP A 18 -8.93 -7.27 9.06
N PRO A 19 -8.00 -7.60 8.14
CA PRO A 19 -8.19 -8.69 7.19
C PRO A 19 -8.17 -10.07 7.85
N ALA A 20 -7.60 -10.22 9.05
CA ALA A 20 -7.49 -11.51 9.72
C ALA A 20 -8.82 -11.92 10.36
N ASN A 21 -9.50 -10.96 10.99
CA ASN A 21 -10.77 -11.19 11.69
C ASN A 21 -12.01 -10.72 10.92
N GLN A 22 -11.82 -10.11 9.73
CA GLN A 22 -12.88 -9.53 8.91
C GLN A 22 -13.76 -8.51 9.67
N GLN A 23 -13.13 -7.74 10.56
CA GLN A 23 -13.79 -6.73 11.41
C GLN A 23 -13.25 -5.33 11.09
N TRP A 24 -14.03 -4.29 11.40
CA TRP A 24 -13.54 -2.92 11.34
C TRP A 24 -13.08 -2.45 12.70
N LEU A 25 -11.95 -1.75 12.71
CA LEU A 25 -11.37 -1.15 13.91
C LEU A 25 -11.34 0.35 13.75
N ARG A 26 -11.84 1.05 14.77
CA ARG A 26 -11.80 2.50 14.92
C ARG A 26 -10.75 2.90 15.94
N PHE A 27 -10.03 3.95 15.61
CA PHE A 27 -9.01 4.58 16.44
C PHE A 27 -9.30 6.07 16.46
N SER A 28 -9.72 6.58 17.61
CA SER A 28 -10.05 7.99 17.81
C SER A 28 -9.14 8.59 18.87
N GLU A 29 -8.86 9.89 18.78
CA GLU A 29 -8.15 10.65 19.82
C GLU A 29 -6.77 10.03 20.18
N PRO A 30 -5.80 10.05 19.25
CA PRO A 30 -4.49 9.49 19.53
C PRO A 30 -3.84 10.23 20.70
N CYS A 31 -3.23 9.49 21.63
CA CYS A 31 -2.51 10.09 22.74
C CYS A 31 -1.24 10.82 22.27
N ARG A 32 -0.67 10.39 21.14
CA ARG A 32 0.51 10.99 20.49
C ARG A 32 0.43 10.82 18.98
N VAL A 33 0.98 11.78 18.24
CA VAL A 33 1.16 11.68 16.79
C VAL A 33 2.64 11.80 16.45
N ILE A 34 3.12 10.86 15.62
CA ILE A 34 4.48 10.86 15.07
C ILE A 34 4.37 11.19 13.57
N ALA A 35 4.99 12.29 13.15
CA ALA A 35 4.99 12.72 11.77
C ALA A 35 6.37 13.20 11.30
N ALA A 36 6.71 12.87 10.05
CA ALA A 36 7.94 13.29 9.39
C ALA A 36 7.62 13.99 8.06
N SER A 37 8.24 15.14 7.83
CA SER A 37 8.22 15.86 6.54
C SER A 37 9.61 15.95 5.90
N ARG A 38 10.64 15.49 6.60
CA ARG A 38 12.04 15.44 6.16
C ARG A 38 12.52 13.99 6.17
N ILE A 39 13.39 13.63 5.24
CA ILE A 39 13.83 12.24 5.03
C ILE A 39 14.54 11.70 6.27
N GLU A 40 15.40 12.51 6.87
CA GLU A 40 16.16 12.22 8.08
C GLU A 40 15.28 11.99 9.33
N ASP A 41 14.02 12.42 9.29
CA ASP A 41 13.07 12.21 10.39
C ASP A 41 12.28 10.90 10.26
N VAL A 42 12.31 10.22 9.11
CA VAL A 42 11.49 9.03 8.83
C VAL A 42 11.94 7.83 9.68
N VAL A 43 13.23 7.48 9.65
CA VAL A 43 13.76 6.34 10.41
C VAL A 43 13.64 6.55 11.93
N PRO A 44 14.02 7.72 12.50
CA PRO A 44 13.75 8.01 13.91
C PRO A 44 12.26 7.92 14.27
N GLY A 45 11.37 8.40 13.39
CA GLY A 45 9.92 8.28 13.60
C GLY A 45 9.45 6.82 13.66
N LEU A 46 9.96 5.96 12.77
CA LEU A 46 9.64 4.53 12.80
C LEU A 46 10.15 3.82 14.05
N GLN A 47 11.34 4.17 14.53
CA GLN A 47 11.88 3.64 15.79
C GLN A 47 10.97 4.01 16.97
N MET A 48 10.53 5.26 17.04
CA MET A 48 9.60 5.69 18.08
C MET A 48 8.25 4.96 18.02
N ILE A 49 7.72 4.73 16.81
CA ILE A 49 6.50 3.95 16.61
C ILE A 49 6.70 2.52 17.13
N GLU A 50 7.81 1.88 16.76
CA GLU A 50 8.12 0.52 17.17
C GLU A 50 8.26 0.39 18.70
N THR A 51 8.95 1.34 19.35
CA THR A 51 9.04 1.43 20.80
C THR A 51 7.66 1.59 21.45
N ALA A 52 6.83 2.52 20.97
CA ALA A 52 5.48 2.74 21.49
C ALA A 52 4.60 1.48 21.40
N VAL A 53 4.71 0.71 20.32
CA VAL A 53 3.95 -0.53 20.15
C VAL A 53 4.47 -1.64 21.06
N LYS A 54 5.80 -1.82 21.16
CA LYS A 54 6.40 -2.95 21.89
C LYS A 54 6.43 -2.73 23.40
N GLU A 55 6.84 -1.55 23.84
CA GLU A 55 7.10 -1.24 25.24
C GLU A 55 5.88 -0.64 25.92
N GLU A 56 5.19 0.30 25.25
CA GLU A 56 4.02 0.98 25.81
C GLU A 56 2.69 0.28 25.46
N ARG A 57 2.73 -0.79 24.66
CA ARG A 57 1.56 -1.59 24.23
C ARG A 57 0.48 -0.78 23.51
N LEU A 58 0.88 0.29 22.83
CA LEU A 58 -0.04 1.10 22.02
C LEU A 58 -0.25 0.49 20.63
N TYR A 59 -1.34 0.88 20.00
CA TYR A 59 -1.58 0.71 18.58
C TYR A 59 -1.01 1.90 17.81
N ALA A 60 -0.41 1.65 16.64
CA ALA A 60 0.02 2.69 15.73
C ALA A 60 -0.72 2.54 14.40
N VAL A 61 -1.44 3.59 13.99
CA VAL A 61 -2.23 3.59 12.74
C VAL A 61 -1.89 4.82 11.93
N GLY A 62 -1.58 4.62 10.64
CA GLY A 62 -1.00 5.67 9.83
C GLY A 62 -0.55 5.20 8.46
N PHE A 63 0.34 6.00 7.85
CA PHE A 63 0.88 5.75 6.52
C PHE A 63 2.35 6.16 6.40
N ILE A 64 3.00 5.60 5.39
CA ILE A 64 4.33 5.97 4.91
C ILE A 64 4.21 6.25 3.42
N SER A 65 4.65 7.42 3.00
CA SER A 65 4.56 7.86 1.61
C SER A 65 5.68 7.25 0.77
N TYR A 66 5.44 7.04 -0.53
CA TYR A 66 6.45 6.53 -1.46
C TYR A 66 7.72 7.40 -1.47
N GLU A 67 7.54 8.71 -1.33
CA GLU A 67 8.63 9.68 -1.23
C GLU A 67 9.53 9.50 0.01
N ALA A 68 9.15 8.64 0.96
CA ALA A 68 10.01 8.26 2.09
C ALA A 68 11.10 7.24 1.69
N SER A 69 11.08 6.69 0.47
CA SER A 69 12.03 5.67 -0.01
C SER A 69 13.51 6.00 0.25
N PRO A 70 13.99 7.24 0.05
CA PRO A 70 15.40 7.58 0.29
C PRO A 70 15.83 7.48 1.76
N ALA A 71 14.88 7.41 2.70
CA ALA A 71 15.20 7.20 4.12
C ALA A 71 15.68 5.77 4.41
N PHE A 72 15.34 4.82 3.52
CA PHE A 72 15.66 3.40 3.63
C PHE A 72 16.83 3.01 2.74
N ASP A 73 16.92 3.62 1.56
CA ASP A 73 18.03 3.43 0.63
C ASP A 73 18.30 4.76 -0.08
N SER A 74 19.44 5.37 0.23
CA SER A 74 19.84 6.68 -0.29
C SER A 74 20.13 6.69 -1.80
N SER A 75 20.24 5.51 -2.44
CA SER A 75 20.35 5.41 -3.89
C SER A 75 19.02 5.66 -4.60
N LEU A 76 17.90 5.50 -3.90
CA LEU A 76 16.57 5.68 -4.47
C LEU A 76 16.24 7.16 -4.64
N ARG A 77 15.75 7.52 -5.82
CA ARG A 77 15.37 8.88 -6.17
C ARG A 77 13.85 9.02 -6.19
N VAL A 78 13.36 10.15 -5.69
CA VAL A 78 11.93 10.45 -5.65
C VAL A 78 11.69 11.91 -6.01
N ARG A 79 10.47 12.21 -6.44
CA ARG A 79 10.04 13.60 -6.60
C ARG A 79 9.79 14.21 -5.22
N PRO A 80 10.21 15.46 -4.96
CA PRO A 80 9.91 16.11 -3.68
C PRO A 80 8.40 16.19 -3.42
N SER A 81 7.97 15.86 -2.20
CA SER A 81 6.62 16.16 -1.70
C SER A 81 6.66 17.50 -0.95
N ALA A 82 5.94 18.50 -1.45
CA ALA A 82 5.99 19.85 -0.87
C ALA A 82 5.13 20.01 0.40
N SER A 83 4.09 19.19 0.59
CA SER A 83 3.12 19.39 1.69
C SER A 83 2.58 18.12 2.33
N PHE A 84 2.64 16.97 1.65
CA PHE A 84 2.16 15.70 2.19
C PHE A 84 3.24 15.03 3.04
N PRO A 85 2.94 14.56 4.27
CA PRO A 85 3.93 13.94 5.15
C PRO A 85 4.62 12.73 4.49
N LEU A 86 5.88 12.51 4.80
CA LEU A 86 6.60 11.29 4.44
C LEU A 86 6.17 10.12 5.32
N LEU A 87 5.79 10.41 6.56
CA LEU A 87 5.27 9.46 7.53
C LEU A 87 4.30 10.19 8.45
N TRP A 88 3.19 9.54 8.80
CA TRP A 88 2.26 10.00 9.84
C TRP A 88 1.62 8.80 10.52
N PHE A 89 1.70 8.73 11.85
CA PHE A 89 1.03 7.70 12.66
C PHE A 89 0.43 8.32 13.92
N GLY A 90 -0.84 8.04 14.17
CA GLY A 90 -1.46 8.20 15.48
C GLY A 90 -1.14 7.00 16.37
N LEU A 91 -0.86 7.26 17.65
CA LEU A 91 -0.67 6.25 18.69
C LEU A 91 -1.88 6.21 19.60
N TYR A 92 -2.44 5.02 19.80
CA TYR A 92 -3.73 4.81 20.47
C TYR A 92 -3.61 3.73 21.55
N PRO A 93 -4.23 3.91 22.72
CA PRO A 93 -4.21 2.88 23.76
C PRO A 93 -5.11 1.68 23.42
N GLU A 94 -6.18 1.92 22.67
CA GLU A 94 -7.22 0.93 22.40
C GLU A 94 -7.64 0.94 20.92
N ALA A 95 -8.21 -0.19 20.49
CA ALA A 95 -8.85 -0.37 19.21
C ALA A 95 -10.34 -0.68 19.45
N GLU A 96 -11.23 0.20 19.01
CA GLU A 96 -12.66 0.00 19.15
C GLU A 96 -13.18 -0.82 17.96
N LYS A 97 -13.90 -1.90 18.22
CA LYS A 97 -14.60 -2.63 17.16
C LYS A 97 -15.80 -1.81 16.70
N MET A 98 -15.96 -1.68 15.39
CA MET A 98 -17.12 -1.03 14.83
C MET A 98 -17.68 -1.83 13.65
N ASP A 99 -18.95 -1.57 13.34
CA ASP A 99 -19.49 -1.84 12.03
C ASP A 99 -19.46 -0.56 11.20
N LEU A 100 -19.26 -0.68 9.89
CA LEU A 100 -19.43 0.48 9.03
C LEU A 100 -20.90 0.91 9.08
N PRO A 101 -21.17 2.21 9.31
CA PRO A 101 -22.53 2.69 9.32
C PRO A 101 -23.18 2.51 7.94
N PRO A 102 -24.52 2.47 7.87
CA PRO A 102 -25.22 2.56 6.60
C PRO A 102 -24.85 3.87 5.90
N LEU A 103 -24.93 3.87 4.58
CA LEU A 103 -24.61 5.05 3.78
C LEU A 103 -25.50 6.23 4.19
N PRO A 104 -24.97 7.45 4.20
CA PRO A 104 -25.81 8.64 4.36
C PRO A 104 -26.84 8.68 3.22
N GLU A 105 -28.07 9.12 3.52
CA GLU A 105 -29.16 9.25 2.53
C GLU A 105 -28.80 10.20 1.38
N ARG A 106 -27.86 11.12 1.62
CA ARG A 106 -27.38 12.08 0.63
C ARG A 106 -26.22 11.46 -0.14
N ILE A 107 -26.39 11.36 -1.47
CA ILE A 107 -25.33 10.95 -2.39
C ILE A 107 -24.14 11.89 -2.19
N VAL A 108 -22.99 11.33 -1.83
CA VAL A 108 -21.73 12.07 -1.93
C VAL A 108 -21.46 12.24 -3.41
N HIS A 109 -21.35 13.48 -3.88
CA HIS A 109 -20.97 13.69 -5.26
C HIS A 109 -19.53 13.19 -5.44
N ALA A 110 -19.37 12.14 -6.25
CA ALA A 110 -18.05 11.70 -6.66
C ALA A 110 -17.29 12.91 -7.24
N PRO A 111 -15.98 13.04 -6.98
CA PRO A 111 -15.21 14.14 -7.54
C PRO A 111 -15.37 14.16 -9.07
N GLU A 112 -15.73 15.31 -9.61
CA GLU A 112 -15.86 15.53 -11.05
C GLU A 112 -14.62 16.28 -11.59
N ASN A 113 -14.49 16.36 -12.92
CA ASN A 113 -13.44 17.14 -13.58
C ASN A 113 -12.00 16.70 -13.22
N TRP A 114 -11.74 15.39 -13.29
CA TRP A 114 -10.41 14.84 -13.08
C TRP A 114 -9.41 15.37 -14.11
N THR A 115 -8.30 15.91 -13.62
CA THR A 115 -7.20 16.44 -14.40
C THR A 115 -5.94 15.58 -14.19
N PRO A 116 -5.33 15.04 -15.26
CA PRO A 116 -4.10 14.29 -15.13
C PRO A 116 -2.91 15.23 -14.85
N SER A 117 -2.01 14.77 -13.98
CA SER A 117 -0.74 15.44 -13.67
C SER A 117 0.29 15.38 -14.81
N VAL A 118 -0.02 14.66 -15.90
CA VAL A 118 0.81 14.52 -17.10
C VAL A 118 -0.04 14.72 -18.34
N SER A 119 0.52 15.38 -19.37
CA SER A 119 -0.14 15.45 -20.67
C SER A 119 -0.07 14.11 -21.40
N ARG A 120 -0.91 13.95 -22.44
CA ARG A 120 -0.91 12.75 -23.27
C ARG A 120 0.43 12.59 -23.98
N GLU A 121 1.03 13.67 -24.46
CA GLU A 121 2.31 13.69 -25.16
C GLU A 121 3.43 13.24 -24.21
N ALA A 122 3.50 13.85 -23.03
CA ALA A 122 4.48 13.49 -22.00
C ALA A 122 4.36 12.03 -21.55
N TYR A 123 3.13 11.49 -21.49
CA TYR A 123 2.89 10.07 -21.22
C TYR A 123 3.51 9.18 -22.30
N HIS A 124 3.27 9.45 -23.58
CA HIS A 124 3.83 8.64 -24.67
C HIS A 124 5.36 8.71 -24.70
N GLU A 125 5.94 9.88 -24.48
CA GLU A 125 7.38 10.04 -24.38
C GLU A 125 7.97 9.26 -23.20
N ALA A 126 7.30 9.29 -22.04
CA ALA A 126 7.73 8.51 -20.87
C ALA A 126 7.71 7.00 -21.17
N ILE A 127 6.65 6.49 -21.80
CA ILE A 127 6.56 5.08 -22.19
C ILE A 127 7.63 4.72 -23.24
N ALA A 128 7.91 5.59 -24.21
CA ALA A 128 8.96 5.35 -25.19
C ALA A 128 10.35 5.25 -24.52
N ARG A 129 10.67 6.19 -23.61
CA ARG A 129 11.91 6.15 -22.81
C ARG A 129 12.01 4.87 -21.98
N ILE A 130 10.94 4.49 -21.28
CA ILE A 130 10.90 3.26 -20.48
C ILE A 130 11.22 2.03 -21.35
N LYS A 131 10.60 1.90 -22.53
CA LYS A 131 10.86 0.79 -23.45
C LYS A 131 12.30 0.76 -23.93
N ASP A 132 12.88 1.93 -24.19
CA ASP A 132 14.27 2.09 -24.62
C ASP A 132 15.26 1.67 -23.52
N HIS A 133 15.02 2.07 -22.26
CA HIS A 133 15.79 1.58 -21.10
C HIS A 133 15.67 0.07 -20.91
N ILE A 134 14.47 -0.50 -21.12
CA ILE A 134 14.28 -1.96 -21.09
C ILE A 134 15.05 -2.65 -22.21
N ALA A 135 15.00 -2.12 -23.43
CA ALA A 135 15.71 -2.68 -24.58
C ALA A 135 17.25 -2.66 -24.41
N ARG A 136 17.78 -1.67 -23.68
CA ARG A 136 19.21 -1.60 -23.32
C ARG A 136 19.59 -2.46 -22.12
N GLY A 137 18.63 -3.10 -21.46
CA GLY A 137 18.88 -3.92 -20.26
C GLY A 137 19.18 -3.11 -19.00
N GLU A 138 18.84 -1.81 -18.97
CA GLU A 138 19.06 -0.94 -17.81
C GLU A 138 18.03 -1.16 -16.69
N THR A 139 16.82 -1.59 -17.08
CA THR A 139 15.73 -2.04 -16.20
C THR A 139 14.95 -3.16 -16.89
N TYR A 140 14.33 -4.04 -16.12
CA TYR A 140 13.53 -5.15 -16.62
C TYR A 140 12.04 -4.83 -16.61
N GLN A 141 11.59 -4.04 -15.65
CA GLN A 141 10.18 -3.68 -15.48
C GLN A 141 10.08 -2.31 -14.82
N VAL A 142 9.16 -1.47 -15.29
CA VAL A 142 8.81 -0.20 -14.66
C VAL A 142 7.31 -0.14 -14.43
N ASN A 143 6.89 0.21 -13.21
CA ASN A 143 5.51 0.56 -12.92
C ASN A 143 5.33 2.07 -13.05
N TYR A 144 4.86 2.51 -14.21
CA TYR A 144 4.64 3.92 -14.49
C TYR A 144 3.21 4.34 -14.13
N THR A 145 3.10 5.27 -13.17
CA THR A 145 1.83 5.83 -12.71
C THR A 145 1.87 7.36 -12.76
N PHE A 146 0.69 7.97 -12.78
CA PHE A 146 0.53 9.42 -12.67
C PHE A 146 -0.70 9.75 -11.81
N ARG A 147 -0.73 10.95 -11.24
CA ARG A 147 -1.82 11.43 -10.38
C ARG A 147 -2.97 11.98 -11.22
N LEU A 148 -4.20 11.73 -10.80
CA LEU A 148 -5.40 12.44 -11.23
C LEU A 148 -5.84 13.37 -10.10
N HIS A 149 -6.19 14.61 -10.41
CA HIS A 149 -6.61 15.63 -9.45
C HIS A 149 -8.02 16.11 -9.76
N ALA A 150 -8.87 16.19 -8.75
CA ALA A 150 -10.20 16.78 -8.87
C ALA A 150 -10.46 17.66 -7.64
N PRO A 151 -11.12 18.83 -7.81
CA PRO A 151 -11.66 19.55 -6.67
C PRO A 151 -12.62 18.65 -5.88
N PHE A 152 -12.53 18.69 -4.56
CA PHE A 152 -13.42 17.93 -3.69
C PHE A 152 -14.04 18.85 -2.64
N SER A 153 -15.36 18.74 -2.50
CA SER A 153 -16.15 19.39 -1.46
C SER A 153 -17.11 18.37 -0.88
N GLY A 154 -17.06 18.15 0.43
CA GLY A 154 -17.91 17.18 1.10
C GLY A 154 -17.19 16.53 2.27
N ASP A 155 -17.86 15.55 2.87
CA ASP A 155 -17.31 14.75 3.96
C ASP A 155 -16.45 13.59 3.39
N PRO A 156 -15.13 13.57 3.66
CA PRO A 156 -14.25 12.48 3.24
C PRO A 156 -14.66 11.12 3.80
N TRP A 157 -15.25 11.07 5.00
CA TRP A 157 -15.72 9.83 5.61
C TRP A 157 -16.89 9.24 4.81
N ALA A 158 -17.89 10.07 4.50
CA ALA A 158 -18.98 9.66 3.61
C ALA A 158 -18.48 9.19 2.24
N PHE A 159 -17.47 9.84 1.67
CA PHE A 159 -16.83 9.40 0.42
C PHE A 159 -16.15 8.03 0.55
N PHE A 160 -15.44 7.79 1.65
CA PHE A 160 -14.85 6.48 1.93
C PHE A 160 -15.89 5.37 2.03
N LEU A 161 -17.02 5.60 2.70
CA LEU A 161 -18.11 4.63 2.78
C LEU A 161 -18.67 4.29 1.39
N GLU A 162 -18.78 5.28 0.50
CA GLU A 162 -19.21 5.03 -0.87
C GLU A 162 -18.19 4.20 -1.67
N LEU A 163 -16.89 4.47 -1.51
CA LEU A 163 -15.84 3.66 -2.13
C LEU A 163 -15.92 2.19 -1.70
N MET A 164 -16.16 1.94 -0.40
CA MET A 164 -16.30 0.58 0.14
C MET A 164 -17.51 -0.18 -0.41
N ARG A 165 -18.58 0.51 -0.81
CA ARG A 165 -19.73 -0.13 -1.50
C ARG A 165 -19.31 -0.74 -2.83
N VAL A 166 -18.49 -0.02 -3.59
CA VAL A 166 -18.08 -0.41 -4.95
C VAL A 166 -16.92 -1.39 -4.90
N GLN A 167 -15.96 -1.16 -3.99
CA GLN A 167 -14.73 -1.93 -3.88
C GLN A 167 -14.78 -2.84 -2.65
N LYS A 168 -14.88 -4.15 -2.89
CA LYS A 168 -14.82 -5.18 -1.84
C LYS A 168 -13.38 -5.64 -1.63
N THR A 169 -12.52 -4.74 -1.17
CA THR A 169 -11.10 -5.04 -0.88
C THR A 169 -10.92 -5.61 0.51
N LYS A 170 -9.76 -6.24 0.74
CA LYS A 170 -9.38 -6.82 2.04
C LYS A 170 -8.60 -5.84 2.93
N TYR A 171 -7.97 -4.82 2.32
CA TYR A 171 -7.08 -3.89 3.00
C TYR A 171 -7.58 -2.47 2.77
N ALA A 172 -8.61 -2.09 3.51
CA ALA A 172 -9.17 -0.75 3.46
C ALA A 172 -8.78 0.08 4.69
N ALA A 173 -8.57 1.37 4.47
CA ALA A 173 -8.23 2.32 5.53
C ALA A 173 -8.79 3.71 5.22
N TYR A 174 -9.40 4.32 6.22
CA TYR A 174 -9.68 5.75 6.31
C TYR A 174 -8.76 6.34 7.37
N ILE A 175 -7.99 7.37 7.05
CA ILE A 175 -7.11 8.07 8.01
C ILE A 175 -7.35 9.56 7.87
N ASP A 176 -7.86 10.19 8.92
CA ASP A 176 -8.03 11.63 9.02
C ASP A 176 -6.94 12.24 9.92
N THR A 177 -6.06 13.01 9.31
CA THR A 177 -4.97 13.72 9.98
C THR A 177 -5.33 15.19 10.28
N GLY A 178 -6.62 15.56 10.20
CA GLY A 178 -7.14 16.94 10.30
C GLY A 178 -6.88 17.77 9.04
N ARG A 179 -5.64 17.73 8.52
CA ARG A 179 -5.24 18.40 7.28
C ARG A 179 -5.48 17.55 6.02
N PHE A 180 -5.38 16.24 6.12
CA PHE A 180 -5.52 15.31 5.01
C PHE A 180 -6.44 14.16 5.42
N ALA A 181 -7.28 13.71 4.49
CA ALA A 181 -8.02 12.45 4.61
C ALA A 181 -7.49 11.46 3.57
N VAL A 182 -7.08 10.27 4.01
CA VAL A 182 -6.64 9.17 3.15
C VAL A 182 -7.75 8.13 3.09
N CYS A 183 -8.35 7.96 1.92
CA CYS A 183 -9.37 6.94 1.65
C CYS A 183 -8.76 5.84 0.77
N SER A 184 -8.39 4.71 1.37
CA SER A 184 -7.68 3.61 0.71
C SER A 184 -8.53 2.34 0.61
N THR A 185 -8.55 1.72 -0.58
CA THR A 185 -9.15 0.42 -0.86
C THR A 185 -8.11 -0.47 -1.56
N SER A 186 -7.05 -0.85 -0.83
CA SER A 186 -5.94 -1.60 -1.42
C SER A 186 -6.29 -3.07 -1.64
N PRO A 187 -6.00 -3.64 -2.82
CA PRO A 187 -6.13 -5.07 -3.06
C PRO A 187 -4.88 -5.88 -2.66
N GLU A 188 -3.73 -5.22 -2.44
CA GLU A 188 -2.43 -5.88 -2.23
C GLU A 188 -1.94 -5.73 -0.78
N LEU A 189 -1.37 -6.80 -0.23
CA LEU A 189 -0.69 -6.77 1.07
C LEU A 189 0.80 -6.56 0.86
N PHE A 190 1.31 -5.40 1.31
CA PHE A 190 2.74 -5.16 1.32
C PHE A 190 3.46 -6.17 2.21
N PHE A 191 3.21 -6.14 3.52
CA PHE A 191 3.51 -7.25 4.41
C PHE A 191 2.60 -7.25 5.65
N ARG A 192 2.51 -8.41 6.30
CA ARG A 192 1.96 -8.60 7.64
C ARG A 192 3.02 -9.28 8.49
N MET A 193 3.20 -8.80 9.71
CA MET A 193 3.99 -9.46 10.74
C MET A 193 3.07 -10.01 11.82
N ASP A 194 3.20 -11.29 12.14
CA ASP A 194 2.53 -11.94 13.27
C ASP A 194 3.56 -12.70 14.11
N GLY A 195 3.94 -12.12 15.24
CA GLY A 195 5.12 -12.54 15.99
C GLY A 195 6.38 -12.41 15.13
N GLN A 196 6.95 -13.55 14.75
CA GLN A 196 8.12 -13.63 13.85
C GLN A 196 7.74 -13.93 12.40
N ASN A 197 6.47 -14.21 12.12
CA ASN A 197 6.03 -14.65 10.80
C ASN A 197 5.73 -13.44 9.91
N LEU A 198 6.59 -13.25 8.91
CA LEU A 198 6.41 -12.27 7.86
C LEU A 198 5.63 -12.89 6.71
N THR A 199 4.58 -12.23 6.24
CA THR A 199 3.78 -12.63 5.07
C THR A 199 3.68 -11.47 4.09
N LEU A 200 4.04 -11.67 2.84
CA LEU A 200 3.86 -10.73 1.74
C LEU A 200 2.96 -11.37 0.68
N ARG A 201 2.07 -10.59 0.04
CA ARG A 201 1.17 -11.12 -0.99
C ARG A 201 1.19 -10.23 -2.25
N PRO A 202 2.25 -10.32 -3.07
CA PRO A 202 2.28 -9.60 -4.33
C PRO A 202 1.14 -10.02 -5.24
N MET A 203 0.71 -9.07 -6.06
CA MET A 203 -0.23 -9.33 -7.15
C MET A 203 0.35 -8.90 -8.48
N LYS A 204 0.24 -9.77 -9.48
CA LYS A 204 0.62 -9.46 -10.86
C LYS A 204 -0.11 -10.39 -11.82
N GLY A 205 -0.83 -9.79 -12.75
CA GLY A 205 -1.67 -10.46 -13.72
C GLY A 205 -3.15 -10.20 -13.45
N THR A 206 -3.81 -9.60 -14.42
CA THR A 206 -5.20 -9.12 -14.31
C THR A 206 -6.00 -9.60 -15.51
N ALA A 207 -7.23 -10.03 -15.27
CA ALA A 207 -8.20 -10.27 -16.34
C ALA A 207 -9.54 -9.60 -16.01
N ALA A 208 -10.23 -9.08 -17.01
CA ALA A 208 -11.57 -8.53 -16.82
C ALA A 208 -12.55 -9.65 -16.41
N ARG A 209 -13.57 -9.29 -15.62
CA ARG A 209 -14.67 -10.21 -15.29
C ARG A 209 -15.49 -10.51 -16.54
N GLY A 210 -15.98 -11.75 -16.65
CA GLY A 210 -16.84 -12.16 -17.75
C GLY A 210 -18.28 -11.69 -17.56
N LEU A 211 -18.95 -11.32 -18.66
CA LEU A 211 -20.37 -10.96 -18.66
C LEU A 211 -21.31 -12.15 -18.35
N THR A 212 -20.82 -13.39 -18.48
CA THR A 212 -21.55 -14.61 -18.14
C THR A 212 -20.69 -15.51 -17.27
N LEU A 213 -21.30 -16.40 -16.49
CA LEU A 213 -20.57 -17.33 -15.60
C LEU A 213 -19.55 -18.18 -16.38
N ALA A 214 -19.89 -18.63 -17.58
CA ALA A 214 -19.00 -19.40 -18.44
C ALA A 214 -17.78 -18.58 -18.88
N LYS A 215 -18.01 -17.34 -19.36
CA LYS A 215 -16.92 -16.43 -19.75
C LYS A 215 -16.07 -16.06 -18.54
N ASP A 216 -16.68 -15.83 -17.38
CA ASP A 216 -15.98 -15.46 -16.15
C ASP A 216 -15.04 -16.57 -15.67
N LYS A 217 -15.51 -17.82 -15.68
CA LYS A 217 -14.68 -19.00 -15.38
C LYS A 217 -13.58 -19.21 -16.43
N TYR A 218 -13.87 -18.95 -17.70
CA TYR A 218 -12.87 -19.02 -18.76
C TYR A 218 -11.75 -18.00 -18.54
N GLN A 219 -12.08 -16.73 -18.24
CA GLN A 219 -11.10 -15.68 -17.97
C GLN A 219 -10.21 -16.01 -16.77
N ALA A 220 -10.79 -16.53 -15.68
CA ALA A 220 -10.02 -16.99 -14.52
C ALA A 220 -9.04 -18.11 -14.88
N ARG A 221 -9.48 -19.12 -15.64
CA ARG A 221 -8.63 -20.23 -16.09
C ARG A 221 -7.55 -19.75 -17.05
N TRP A 222 -7.89 -18.86 -17.98
CA TRP A 222 -6.93 -18.27 -18.91
C TRP A 222 -5.85 -17.52 -18.14
N LEU A 223 -6.23 -16.68 -17.17
CA LEU A 223 -5.29 -15.95 -16.34
C LEU A 223 -4.36 -16.89 -15.58
N HIS A 224 -4.90 -17.93 -14.94
CA HIS A 224 -4.13 -18.95 -14.22
C HIS A 224 -3.07 -19.64 -15.10
N HIS A 225 -3.39 -19.93 -16.36
CA HIS A 225 -2.50 -20.67 -17.26
C HIS A 225 -1.67 -19.75 -18.18
N SER A 226 -1.87 -18.44 -18.14
CA SER A 226 -1.18 -17.50 -19.01
C SER A 226 0.32 -17.47 -18.68
N GLU A 227 1.14 -17.98 -19.61
CA GLU A 227 2.60 -18.03 -19.47
C GLU A 227 3.19 -16.64 -19.19
N LYS A 228 2.73 -15.62 -19.93
CA LYS A 228 3.13 -14.23 -19.71
C LYS A 228 2.85 -13.77 -18.28
N ASN A 229 1.61 -13.91 -17.81
CA ASN A 229 1.22 -13.42 -16.47
C ASN A 229 1.95 -14.20 -15.37
N ARG A 230 2.11 -15.52 -15.54
CA ARG A 230 2.89 -16.34 -14.61
C ARG A 230 4.35 -15.92 -14.57
N ALA A 231 4.97 -15.64 -15.71
CA ALA A 231 6.35 -15.18 -15.78
C ALA A 231 6.53 -13.83 -15.05
N GLU A 232 5.66 -12.86 -15.31
CA GLU A 232 5.67 -11.57 -14.59
C GLU A 232 5.45 -11.77 -13.07
N ASN A 233 4.53 -12.66 -12.68
CA ASN A 233 4.28 -12.95 -11.27
C ASN A 233 5.49 -13.61 -10.58
N VAL A 234 6.09 -14.63 -11.22
CA VAL A 234 7.31 -15.29 -10.71
C VAL A 234 8.42 -14.28 -10.52
N MET A 235 8.64 -13.38 -11.48
CA MET A 235 9.67 -12.35 -11.40
C MET A 235 9.48 -11.46 -10.15
N ILE A 236 8.24 -11.04 -9.85
CA ILE A 236 7.94 -10.27 -8.63
C ILE A 236 8.12 -11.10 -7.37
N VAL A 237 7.67 -12.37 -7.38
CA VAL A 237 7.85 -13.29 -6.25
C VAL A 237 9.33 -13.47 -5.95
N ASP A 238 10.17 -13.65 -6.97
CA ASP A 238 11.60 -13.88 -6.78
C ASP A 238 12.31 -12.65 -6.21
N MET A 239 11.94 -11.46 -6.65
CA MET A 239 12.44 -10.21 -6.07
C MET A 239 12.03 -10.07 -4.61
N ILE A 240 10.77 -10.39 -4.27
CA ILE A 240 10.30 -10.35 -2.89
C ILE A 240 10.98 -11.41 -2.03
N ARG A 241 11.24 -12.61 -2.56
CA ARG A 241 12.01 -13.64 -1.86
C ARG A 241 13.43 -13.16 -1.56
N ASN A 242 14.08 -12.51 -2.54
CA ASN A 242 15.41 -11.94 -2.36
C ASN A 242 15.41 -10.83 -1.31
N ASP A 243 14.42 -9.93 -1.35
CA ASP A 243 14.27 -8.85 -0.37
C ASP A 243 14.01 -9.39 1.04
N ALA A 244 13.07 -10.33 1.18
CA ALA A 244 12.79 -11.00 2.45
C ALA A 244 14.00 -11.82 2.95
N GLY A 245 14.78 -12.42 2.04
CA GLY A 245 15.98 -13.18 2.37
C GLY A 245 17.05 -12.39 3.11
N ARG A 246 17.10 -11.05 2.94
CA ARG A 246 18.04 -10.19 3.66
C ARG A 246 17.79 -10.10 5.17
N ILE A 247 16.54 -10.31 5.60
CA ILE A 247 16.09 -10.17 6.99
C ILE A 247 15.59 -11.49 7.59
N ALA A 248 15.44 -12.53 6.78
CA ALA A 248 14.84 -13.79 7.18
C ALA A 248 15.87 -14.72 7.85
N LEU A 249 15.40 -15.56 8.77
CA LEU A 249 16.13 -16.72 9.23
C LEU A 249 16.46 -17.64 8.05
N THR A 250 17.69 -18.14 8.01
CA THR A 250 18.17 -19.01 6.94
C THR A 250 17.23 -20.20 6.72
N GLY A 251 16.82 -20.42 5.47
CA GLY A 251 15.90 -21.49 5.09
C GLY A 251 14.42 -21.25 5.43
N SER A 252 14.06 -20.10 6.02
CA SER A 252 12.65 -19.83 6.39
C SER A 252 11.80 -19.19 5.29
N VAL A 253 12.42 -18.67 4.22
CA VAL A 253 11.70 -18.06 3.10
C VAL A 253 11.00 -19.14 2.28
N GLN A 254 9.67 -19.08 2.21
CA GLN A 254 8.81 -20.05 1.53
C GLN A 254 7.82 -19.35 0.62
N VAL A 255 7.33 -20.07 -0.39
CA VAL A 255 6.26 -19.61 -1.28
C VAL A 255 5.12 -20.61 -1.23
N PRO A 256 4.31 -20.62 -0.15
CA PRO A 256 3.29 -21.65 0.05
C PRO A 256 2.20 -21.63 -1.03
N LYS A 257 2.02 -20.51 -1.71
CA LYS A 257 0.97 -20.34 -2.72
C LYS A 257 1.49 -19.53 -3.90
N LEU A 258 1.33 -20.08 -5.11
CA LEU A 258 1.71 -19.45 -6.37
C LEU A 258 0.50 -19.40 -7.31
N PHE A 259 0.32 -18.25 -7.95
CA PHE A 259 -0.69 -18.02 -9.00
C PHE A 259 -2.14 -18.24 -8.55
N GLU A 260 -2.47 -17.95 -7.30
CA GLU A 260 -3.85 -17.96 -6.83
C GLU A 260 -4.67 -16.93 -7.60
N ILE A 261 -5.88 -17.31 -8.02
CA ILE A 261 -6.79 -16.42 -8.73
C ILE A 261 -7.85 -15.90 -7.77
N GLU A 262 -7.74 -14.62 -7.42
CA GLU A 262 -8.67 -13.93 -6.54
C GLU A 262 -9.75 -13.19 -7.33
N LYS A 263 -10.99 -13.35 -6.89
CA LYS A 263 -12.17 -12.71 -7.48
C LYS A 263 -12.40 -11.34 -6.88
N TYR A 264 -12.36 -10.29 -7.69
CA TYR A 264 -12.79 -8.94 -7.34
C TYR A 264 -14.05 -8.54 -8.12
N PRO A 265 -14.75 -7.46 -7.73
CA PRO A 265 -15.99 -7.04 -8.40
C PRO A 265 -15.84 -6.86 -9.91
N THR A 266 -14.76 -6.23 -10.37
CA THR A 266 -14.54 -5.86 -11.79
C THR A 266 -13.43 -6.65 -12.48
N VAL A 267 -12.54 -7.30 -11.72
CA VAL A 267 -11.38 -8.04 -12.25
C VAL A 267 -11.12 -9.37 -11.54
N TRP A 268 -10.42 -10.26 -12.23
CA TRP A 268 -9.65 -11.36 -11.65
C TRP A 268 -8.22 -10.89 -11.45
N GLN A 269 -7.62 -11.29 -10.33
CA GLN A 269 -6.24 -10.94 -9.98
C GLN A 269 -5.45 -12.20 -9.65
N MET A 270 -4.23 -12.28 -10.17
CA MET A 270 -3.28 -13.34 -9.82
C MET A 270 -2.40 -12.88 -8.65
N THR A 271 -2.47 -13.62 -7.55
CA THR A 271 -1.69 -13.37 -6.32
C THR A 271 -0.79 -14.55 -6.00
N SER A 272 0.30 -14.26 -5.31
CA SER A 272 1.21 -15.27 -4.76
C SER A 272 1.51 -14.90 -3.32
N THR A 273 1.87 -15.87 -2.49
CA THR A 273 2.17 -15.63 -1.08
C THR A 273 3.61 -16.03 -0.80
N VAL A 274 4.38 -15.10 -0.24
CA VAL A 274 5.73 -15.32 0.27
C VAL A 274 5.68 -15.20 1.78
N THR A 275 6.26 -16.18 2.48
CA THR A 275 6.37 -16.17 3.94
C THR A 275 7.82 -16.29 4.36
N ALA A 276 8.18 -15.71 5.50
CA ALA A 276 9.49 -15.85 6.12
C ALA A 276 9.37 -15.76 7.64
N ARG A 277 10.43 -16.17 8.35
CA ARG A 277 10.55 -15.89 9.78
C ARG A 277 11.68 -14.90 10.02
N THR A 278 11.47 -13.90 10.86
CA THR A 278 12.48 -12.87 11.16
C THR A 278 12.38 -12.38 12.60
N TYR A 279 13.50 -11.95 13.16
CA TYR A 279 13.59 -11.20 14.42
C TYR A 279 13.95 -9.73 14.20
N SER A 280 14.11 -9.31 12.94
CA SER A 280 14.53 -7.96 12.60
C SER A 280 13.50 -6.94 13.11
N PRO A 281 13.97 -5.79 13.64
CA PRO A 281 13.11 -4.68 13.96
C PRO A 281 12.41 -4.13 12.70
N LEU A 282 11.31 -3.40 12.90
CA LEU A 282 10.50 -2.81 11.84
C LEU A 282 11.35 -1.96 10.88
N CYS A 283 12.32 -1.20 11.40
CA CYS A 283 13.18 -0.37 10.56
C CYS A 283 14.04 -1.19 9.58
N GLU A 284 14.58 -2.33 10.01
CA GLU A 284 15.33 -3.23 9.13
C GLU A 284 14.42 -3.89 8.10
N ILE A 285 13.20 -4.26 8.51
CA ILE A 285 12.19 -4.83 7.61
C ILE A 285 11.83 -3.81 6.52
N MET A 286 11.55 -2.57 6.92
CA MET A 286 11.26 -1.48 5.98
C MET A 286 12.44 -1.19 5.06
N THR A 287 13.66 -1.21 5.59
CA THR A 287 14.89 -1.04 4.81
C THR A 287 15.04 -2.12 3.73
N ALA A 288 14.71 -3.36 4.06
CA ALA A 288 14.79 -4.45 3.10
C ALA A 288 13.65 -4.41 2.07
N LEU A 289 12.42 -4.08 2.48
CA LEU A 289 11.24 -4.30 1.64
C LEU A 289 10.76 -3.05 0.89
N PHE A 290 11.00 -1.85 1.43
CA PHE A 290 10.38 -0.61 0.95
C PHE A 290 11.22 0.08 -0.15
N PRO A 291 10.59 0.69 -1.17
CA PRO A 291 9.18 0.53 -1.54
C PRO A 291 8.92 -0.85 -2.14
N CYS A 292 7.65 -1.26 -2.19
CA CYS A 292 7.29 -2.56 -2.75
C CYS A 292 7.71 -2.66 -4.22
N ALA A 293 8.37 -3.76 -4.60
CA ALA A 293 8.80 -4.02 -5.96
C ALA A 293 7.67 -3.93 -6.99
N SER A 294 6.45 -4.35 -6.63
CA SER A 294 5.27 -4.34 -7.51
C SER A 294 4.83 -2.93 -7.92
N ILE A 295 5.12 -1.91 -7.11
CA ILE A 295 4.76 -0.50 -7.38
C ILE A 295 5.90 0.35 -7.95
N THR A 296 7.10 -0.22 -8.08
CA THR A 296 8.29 0.48 -8.60
C THR A 296 8.74 -0.13 -9.92
N GLY A 297 9.23 -1.36 -9.89
CA GLY A 297 9.99 -1.97 -10.98
C GLY A 297 11.27 -2.65 -10.51
N ALA A 298 12.08 -3.12 -11.46
CA ALA A 298 13.20 -4.00 -11.20
C ALA A 298 14.38 -3.73 -12.14
N PRO A 299 15.61 -3.55 -11.63
CA PRO A 299 15.98 -3.31 -10.24
C PRO A 299 15.46 -1.97 -9.70
N LYS A 300 15.20 -1.84 -8.39
CA LYS A 300 14.65 -0.61 -7.79
C LYS A 300 15.52 0.63 -8.05
N SER A 301 16.82 0.51 -7.81
CA SER A 301 17.78 1.63 -7.91
C SER A 301 17.98 2.18 -9.32
N SER A 302 17.83 1.36 -10.37
CA SER A 302 17.91 1.85 -11.75
C SER A 302 16.55 2.30 -12.31
N THR A 303 15.46 1.95 -11.63
CA THR A 303 14.09 2.29 -12.07
C THR A 303 13.58 3.59 -11.44
N MET A 304 14.04 3.94 -10.23
CA MET A 304 13.64 5.14 -9.49
C MET A 304 14.55 6.34 -9.79
#